data_AF-A0A960HEY8-F1
#
_entry.id   AF-A0A960HEY8-F1
#
_cell.length_a   1.000
_cell.length_b   1.000
_cell.length_c   1.000
_cell.angle_alpha   90.00
_cell.angle_beta   90.00
_cell.angle_gamma   90.00
#
_symmetry.space_group_name_H-M   'P 1'
#
loop_
_entity.id
_entity.type
_entity.pdbx_description
1 polymer ?
#
loop_
_entity_poly.entity_id
_entity_poly.type
_entity_poly.pdbx_seq_one_letter_code
_entity_poly.pdbx_strand_id
1 'polypeptide(L)' 'AMREAGVDVAMHIHPGCQHAFFNDTRPDVHDAAASAEAWTRTIALFQSAL' A
#
# COMPACT_ATOMS: atom_id res chain seq x y z
N ALA A 1 -10.80 -13.79 -8.02
CA ALA A 1 -11.26 -13.88 -6.61
C ALA A 1 -11.99 -12.61 -6.14
N MET A 2 -11.31 -11.55 -5.68
CA MET A 2 -11.99 -10.40 -5.04
C MET A 2 -12.94 -9.62 -5.97
N ARG A 3 -12.47 -9.26 -7.17
CA ARG A 3 -13.31 -8.57 -8.17
C ARG A 3 -14.49 -9.43 -8.63
N GLU A 4 -14.26 -10.71 -8.85
CA GLU A 4 -15.31 -11.68 -9.23
C GLU A 4 -16.36 -11.85 -8.13
N ALA A 5 -15.98 -11.67 -6.87
CA ALA A 5 -16.89 -11.68 -5.73
C ALA A 5 -17.65 -10.35 -5.53
N GLY A 6 -17.49 -9.37 -6.41
CA GLY A 6 -18.17 -8.07 -6.33
C GLY A 6 -17.61 -7.13 -5.26
N VAL A 7 -16.41 -7.41 -4.72
CA VAL A 7 -15.75 -6.54 -3.75
C VAL A 7 -15.13 -5.35 -4.46
N ASP A 8 -15.39 -4.14 -3.97
CA ASP A 8 -14.66 -2.95 -4.40
C ASP A 8 -13.21 -3.03 -3.88
N VAL A 9 -12.28 -3.22 -4.81
CA VAL A 9 -10.87 -3.54 -4.48
C VAL A 9 -9.91 -2.82 -5.42
N ALA A 10 -8.90 -2.19 -4.80
CA ALA A 10 -7.73 -1.64 -5.46
C ALA A 10 -6.50 -2.49 -5.13
N MET A 11 -5.63 -2.72 -6.12
CA MET A 11 -4.36 -3.41 -5.94
C MET A 11 -3.24 -2.54 -6.50
N HIS A 12 -2.23 -2.28 -5.67
CA HIS A 12 -1.09 -1.45 -6.02
C HIS A 12 0.19 -2.27 -5.83
N ILE A 13 1.01 -2.33 -6.89
CA ILE A 13 2.34 -2.93 -6.84
C ILE A 13 3.33 -1.77 -6.84
N HIS A 14 4.22 -1.73 -5.84
CA HIS A 14 5.30 -0.74 -5.74
C HIS A 14 6.54 -1.32 -6.42
N PRO A 15 6.92 -0.86 -7.64
CA PRO A 15 8.01 -1.47 -8.38
C PRO A 15 9.35 -1.31 -7.67
N GLY A 16 10.17 -2.36 -7.65
CA GLY A 16 11.49 -2.34 -7.01
C GLY A 16 11.48 -2.50 -5.48
N CYS A 17 10.32 -2.38 -4.83
CA CYS A 17 10.19 -2.62 -3.39
C CYS A 17 10.25 -4.10 -3.05
N GLN A 18 10.89 -4.41 -1.92
CA GLN A 18 10.87 -5.74 -1.32
C GLN A 18 9.75 -5.85 -0.28
N HIS A 19 9.50 -7.07 0.21
CA HIS A 19 8.61 -7.26 1.35
C HIS A 19 9.11 -6.42 2.55
N ALA A 20 8.16 -5.84 3.28
CA ALA A 20 8.40 -4.93 4.40
C ALA A 20 9.03 -3.56 4.03
N PHE A 21 8.87 -3.07 2.79
CA PHE A 21 9.33 -1.72 2.40
C PHE A 21 8.77 -0.59 3.28
N PHE A 22 7.62 -0.81 3.94
CA PHE A 22 7.01 0.14 4.87
C PHE A 22 7.75 0.25 6.23
N ASN A 23 8.58 -0.73 6.58
CA ASN A 23 9.22 -0.79 7.89
C ASN A 23 10.49 0.06 7.92
N ASP A 24 10.40 1.27 8.47
CA ASP A 24 11.50 2.23 8.61
C ASP A 24 12.62 1.76 9.56
N THR A 25 12.39 0.74 10.40
CA THR A 25 13.43 0.09 11.22
C THR A 25 14.28 -0.93 10.46
N ARG A 26 13.95 -1.18 9.18
CA ARG A 26 14.63 -2.13 8.28
C ARG A 26 15.25 -1.38 7.09
N PRO A 27 16.38 -0.68 7.27
CA PRO A 27 16.97 0.18 6.24
C PRO A 27 17.44 -0.58 4.99
N ASP A 28 17.58 -1.91 5.07
CA ASP A 28 17.93 -2.77 3.96
C ASP A 28 16.79 -2.95 2.93
N VAL A 29 15.54 -2.74 3.35
CA VAL A 29 14.36 -2.89 2.49
C VAL A 29 13.43 -1.68 2.51
N HIS A 30 13.60 -0.74 3.45
CA HIS A 30 12.74 0.43 3.59
C HIS A 30 12.81 1.33 2.35
N ASP A 31 11.64 1.65 1.79
CA ASP A 31 11.49 2.64 0.73
C ASP A 31 10.52 3.74 1.21
N ALA A 32 11.09 4.90 1.56
CA ALA A 32 10.33 6.01 2.12
C ALA A 32 9.27 6.57 1.15
N ALA A 33 9.57 6.59 -0.15
CA ALA A 33 8.66 7.13 -1.16
C ALA A 33 7.45 6.20 -1.36
N ALA A 34 7.70 4.89 -1.52
CA ALA A 34 6.64 3.90 -1.61
C ALA A 34 5.81 3.82 -0.33
N SER A 35 6.44 3.96 0.84
CA SER A 35 5.75 4.00 2.13
C SER A 35 4.79 5.18 2.21
N ALA A 36 5.25 6.38 1.85
CA ALA A 36 4.41 7.58 1.84
C ALA A 36 3.22 7.43 0.87
N GLU A 37 3.46 6.92 -0.35
CA GLU A 37 2.42 6.68 -1.34
C GLU A 37 1.37 5.67 -0.86
N ALA A 38 1.81 4.55 -0.28
CA ALA A 38 0.93 3.53 0.30
C ALA A 38 0.09 4.10 1.46
N TRP A 39 0.70 4.93 2.32
CA TRP A 39 0.01 5.56 3.44
C TRP A 39 -1.05 6.56 2.97
N THR A 40 -0.72 7.44 2.01
CA THR A 40 -1.67 8.39 1.44
C THR A 40 -2.90 7.69 0.85
N ARG A 41 -2.69 6.60 0.09
CA ARG A 41 -3.81 5.82 -0.47
C ARG A 41 -4.67 5.17 0.60
N THR A 42 -4.05 4.65 1.66
CA THR A 42 -4.76 4.02 2.78
C THR A 42 -5.66 5.02 3.51
N ILE A 43 -5.14 6.21 3.80
CA ILE A 43 -5.93 7.28 4.44
C ILE A 43 -7.05 7.75 3.51
N ALA A 44 -6.78 7.94 2.21
CA ALA A 44 -7.81 8.32 1.24
C ALA A 44 -8.95 7.29 1.16
N LEU A 45 -8.63 5.99 1.23
CA LEU A 45 -9.63 4.93 1.31
C LEU A 45 -10.52 5.11 2.56
N PHE A 46 -9.92 5.26 3.74
CA PHE A 46 -10.70 5.45 4.97
C PHE A 46 -11.54 6.72 4.96
N GLN A 47 -11.02 7.83 4.44
CA GLN A 47 -11.79 9.08 4.30
C GLN A 47 -13.01 8.94 3.38
N SER A 48 -12.94 8.05 2.37
CA SER A 48 -14.06 7.79 1.47
C SER A 48 -15.08 6.79 2.02
N ALA A 49 -14.71 6.00 3.04
CA ALA A 49 -15.47 4.83 3.49
C ALA A 49 -15.98 4.92 4.94
N LEU A 50 -15.53 5.88 5.74
CA LEU A 50 -15.93 6.12 7.12
C LEU A 50 -16.46 7.55 7.28
#